data_AF-A0A813Q2Z5-F1
#
_entry.id   AF-A0A813Q2Z5-F1
#
_cell.length_a   1.000
_cell.length_b   1.000
_cell.length_c   1.000
_cell.angle_alpha   90.00
_cell.angle_beta   90.00
_cell.angle_gamma   90.00
#
_symmetry.space_group_name_H-M   'P 1'
#
loop_
_entity.id
_entity.type
_entity.pdbx_description
1 polymer ?
#
loop_
_entity_poly.entity_id
_entity_poly.type
_entity_poly.pdbx_seq_one_letter_code
_entity_poly.pdbx_strand_id
1 'polypeptide(L)'
;MTETILHPYKNQIYSDLIQQHNINNLFKDSEFSNIKSSLYYTPGFNRTLDNVIWKRPYASEICSNPEFIVKEANRFDLDQGQLGNCWFISAVSMITQNATIFERVCPLDQTYDKKYYAGIFHFRFWQFGQWVDVVVDDYLPTINNRLIFCQNIKEPNEFWAALLEKAYAKLSYSYEGTDAGQTTDALIDMTGGIEESFNTKDIKDKDQFWQTMGIALKHDAMVGCSITPDPTEREAKMTNGLIKGHAYAVTAAVRVKLTTNEIVQIVRCRNPWGNEVEWKGAWSDGDLNNWNKVDQHTREQLHYQKQADGEFWMLYSDWLKNFEQIQICNLSPDSFEGQLTAQQGKHITWRQTQFDGAWIKGQTAGGCGQPRVEKFFTNPQYLITITKTDIEGGDGLCTVICACLQKYTRQKRQQTGVQQAEEYINLRLYKIKDSIDMSQVGEGHKYYPKDLERQDDTGAYINKREVVGRFRIKPGHYILIPSTYEQDKEGEFLIRIFTEGGSTGQSLNIEQPDTGPPTPTTRNEKYEFNDGKGEDQSFSVMQWYEKLPESQRNLLKYGGIATVGVGVLCCLGFFSRKYCCKKKNSNRNNQPVLEY
;
A
#
# COMPACT_ATOMS: atom_id res chain seq x y z
N MET A 1 1.46 9.87 -26.56
CA MET A 1 2.39 9.47 -25.50
C MET A 1 2.75 10.73 -24.76
N THR A 2 2.10 10.97 -23.63
CA THR A 2 2.52 12.00 -22.68
C THR A 2 3.68 11.39 -21.91
N GLU A 3 4.90 11.89 -22.06
CA GLU A 3 5.98 11.54 -21.14
C GLU A 3 5.53 11.90 -19.72
N THR A 4 5.61 10.97 -18.76
CA THR A 4 5.42 11.30 -17.35
C THR A 4 6.34 12.47 -17.00
N ILE A 5 5.76 13.60 -16.59
CA ILE A 5 6.52 14.75 -16.11
C ILE A 5 7.18 14.34 -14.80
N LEU A 6 8.51 14.33 -14.79
CA LEU A 6 9.31 14.07 -13.61
C LEU A 6 9.65 15.40 -12.93
N HIS A 7 9.24 15.57 -11.67
CA HIS A 7 9.41 16.80 -10.92
C HIS A 7 10.70 16.76 -10.07
N PRO A 8 11.58 17.78 -10.12
CA PRO A 8 12.77 17.80 -9.28
C PRO A 8 12.40 18.05 -7.81
N TYR A 9 12.82 17.16 -6.90
CA TYR A 9 12.68 17.40 -5.46
C TYR A 9 13.54 18.59 -5.05
N LYS A 10 12.94 19.56 -4.33
CA LYS A 10 13.63 20.77 -3.87
C LYS A 10 14.34 21.54 -4.99
N ASN A 11 13.80 21.48 -6.22
CA ASN A 11 14.37 22.10 -7.42
C ASN A 11 15.81 21.62 -7.78
N GLN A 12 16.24 20.46 -7.27
CA GLN A 12 17.52 19.86 -7.63
C GLN A 12 17.34 19.02 -8.90
N ILE A 13 17.91 19.46 -10.02
CA ILE A 13 17.85 18.77 -11.32
C ILE A 13 19.12 17.94 -11.50
N TYR A 14 18.99 16.60 -11.50
CA TYR A 14 20.13 15.67 -11.56
C TYR A 14 21.04 15.92 -12.78
N SER A 15 20.45 16.08 -13.97
CA SER A 15 21.17 16.28 -15.24
C SER A 15 22.04 17.55 -15.24
N ASP A 16 21.61 18.58 -14.52
CA ASP A 16 22.32 19.86 -14.44
C ASP A 16 23.41 19.79 -13.38
N LEU A 17 23.10 19.19 -12.22
CA LEU A 17 24.03 19.04 -11.12
C LEU A 17 25.20 18.11 -11.48
N ILE A 18 24.95 16.98 -12.13
CA ILE A 18 26.02 16.04 -12.49
C ILE A 18 27.04 16.67 -13.46
N GLN A 19 26.62 17.61 -14.32
CA GLN A 19 27.53 18.33 -15.23
C GLN A 19 28.39 19.39 -14.52
N GLN A 20 27.95 19.88 -13.36
CA GLN A 20 28.66 20.89 -12.56
C GLN A 20 29.70 20.26 -11.61
N HIS A 21 29.65 18.94 -11.43
CA HIS A 21 30.48 18.21 -10.48
C HIS A 21 31.35 17.16 -11.18
N ASN A 22 32.44 16.78 -10.54
CA ASN A 22 33.36 15.74 -11.01
C ASN A 22 34.21 15.23 -9.84
N ILE A 23 35.13 14.31 -10.09
CA ILE A 23 36.00 13.71 -9.08
C ILE A 23 36.81 14.73 -8.23
N ASN A 24 37.12 15.92 -8.76
CA ASN A 24 37.85 16.98 -8.05
C ASN A 24 36.93 17.99 -7.35
N ASN A 25 35.62 17.93 -7.62
CA ASN A 25 34.59 18.78 -7.03
C ASN A 25 33.30 17.97 -6.82
N LEU A 26 33.29 17.09 -5.82
CA LEU A 26 32.17 16.19 -5.54
C LEU A 26 30.95 16.98 -5.05
N PHE A 27 29.76 16.54 -5.48
CA PHE A 27 28.48 17.11 -5.05
C PHE A 27 28.28 16.96 -3.54
N LYS A 28 27.79 18.02 -2.89
CA LYS A 28 27.40 18.00 -1.47
C LYS A 28 25.97 18.48 -1.37
N ASP A 29 25.11 17.67 -0.77
CA ASP A 29 23.68 17.93 -0.75
C ASP A 29 23.30 18.95 0.33
N SER A 30 22.97 20.17 -0.09
CA SER A 30 22.51 21.23 0.81
C SER A 30 21.10 20.97 1.37
N GLU A 31 20.28 20.18 0.68
CA GLU A 31 18.90 19.88 1.09
C GLU A 31 18.82 18.69 2.06
N PHE A 32 19.90 17.91 2.17
CA PHE A 32 20.04 16.81 3.12
C PHE A 32 21.48 16.67 3.61
N SER A 33 21.90 17.65 4.41
CA SER A 33 23.29 17.76 4.87
C SER A 33 23.69 16.64 5.84
N ASN A 34 25.01 16.42 5.96
CA ASN A 34 25.62 15.40 6.83
C ASN A 34 25.64 15.80 8.30
N ILE A 35 24.46 16.05 8.87
CA ILE A 35 24.27 16.58 10.23
C ILE A 35 23.32 15.68 11.03
N LYS A 36 23.29 15.87 12.36
CA LYS A 36 22.47 15.04 13.26
C LYS A 36 20.98 15.07 12.92
N SER A 37 20.44 16.21 12.51
CA SER A 37 19.02 16.35 12.16
C SER A 37 18.60 15.51 10.95
N SER A 38 19.55 15.14 10.08
CA SER A 38 19.30 14.22 8.95
C SER A 38 19.25 12.76 9.40
N LEU A 39 19.84 12.43 10.55
CA LEU A 39 19.73 11.11 11.17
C LEU A 39 18.44 11.00 12.01
N TYR A 40 18.20 11.97 12.89
CA TYR A 40 17.08 11.96 13.84
C TYR A 40 16.70 13.37 14.29
N TYR A 41 15.42 13.57 14.60
CA TYR A 41 14.86 14.79 15.17
C TYR A 41 14.39 14.61 16.63
N THR A 42 14.14 13.37 17.09
CA THR A 42 13.74 13.11 18.49
C THR A 42 14.96 13.06 19.40
N PRO A 43 15.00 13.86 20.48
CA PRO A 43 16.07 13.79 21.47
C PRO A 43 16.17 12.40 22.11
N GLY A 44 17.36 11.80 22.06
CA GLY A 44 17.61 10.49 22.66
C GLY A 44 17.05 9.30 21.89
N PHE A 45 16.63 9.49 20.63
CA PHE A 45 16.15 8.43 19.74
C PHE A 45 17.04 7.19 19.77
N ASN A 46 18.34 7.38 19.52
CA ASN A 46 19.34 6.34 19.75
C ASN A 46 20.71 6.98 20.02
N ARG A 47 21.25 6.76 21.24
CA ARG A 47 22.54 7.33 21.67
C ARG A 47 23.73 6.80 20.88
N THR A 48 23.62 5.64 20.22
CA THR A 48 24.73 5.14 19.38
C THR A 48 24.93 6.02 18.16
N LEU A 49 23.87 6.70 17.67
CA LEU A 49 23.92 7.59 16.52
C LEU A 49 24.74 8.87 16.77
N ASP A 50 25.06 9.19 18.02
CA ASP A 50 25.96 10.30 18.34
C ASP A 50 27.39 10.07 17.87
N ASN A 51 27.77 8.82 17.62
CA ASN A 51 29.10 8.43 17.15
C ASN A 51 29.18 8.31 15.62
N VAL A 52 28.12 8.71 14.90
CA VAL A 52 28.07 8.59 13.44
C VAL A 52 29.06 9.53 12.78
N ILE A 53 29.81 8.98 11.84
CA ILE A 53 30.66 9.72 10.91
C ILE A 53 30.13 9.45 9.51
N TRP A 54 29.82 10.50 8.77
CA TRP A 54 29.39 10.41 7.38
C TRP A 54 30.61 10.21 6.48
N LYS A 55 30.57 9.19 5.64
CA LYS A 55 31.69 8.81 4.76
C LYS A 55 31.20 8.46 3.36
N ARG A 56 32.03 8.69 2.35
CA ARG A 56 31.74 8.23 0.98
C ARG A 56 32.22 6.79 0.78
N PRO A 57 31.57 6.01 -0.09
CA PRO A 57 32.12 4.74 -0.55
C PRO A 57 33.46 4.90 -1.27
N TYR A 58 33.60 5.99 -2.03
CA TYR A 58 34.76 6.28 -2.86
C TYR A 58 36.03 6.64 -2.06
N ALA A 59 37.18 6.61 -2.76
CA ALA A 59 38.50 6.95 -2.23
C ALA A 59 38.94 6.15 -0.97
N SER A 60 38.46 4.91 -0.82
CA SER A 60 38.78 4.04 0.30
C SER A 60 38.34 4.56 1.67
N GLU A 61 37.37 5.48 1.72
CA GLU A 61 36.78 5.92 2.99
C GLU A 61 35.95 4.81 3.66
N ILE A 62 35.28 3.96 2.85
CA ILE A 62 34.56 2.75 3.26
C ILE A 62 35.13 1.49 2.58
N CYS A 63 35.28 1.49 1.24
CA CYS A 63 35.82 0.34 0.50
C CYS A 63 36.70 0.78 -0.70
N SER A 64 37.52 -0.14 -1.23
CA SER A 64 38.53 0.18 -2.25
C SER A 64 38.01 0.25 -3.69
N ASN A 65 36.91 -0.43 -4.00
CA ASN A 65 36.31 -0.50 -5.33
C ASN A 65 34.78 -0.45 -5.22
N PRO A 66 34.20 0.72 -4.90
CA PRO A 66 32.75 0.84 -4.80
C PRO A 66 32.11 0.65 -6.17
N GLU A 67 30.97 -0.03 -6.18
CA GLU A 67 30.11 -0.23 -7.33
C GLU A 67 28.68 0.18 -6.96
N PHE A 68 27.94 0.68 -7.94
CA PHE A 68 26.56 1.05 -7.69
C PHE A 68 25.73 -0.22 -7.54
N ILE A 69 25.81 -1.08 -8.55
CA ILE A 69 25.29 -2.45 -8.61
C ILE A 69 26.44 -3.32 -9.17
N VAL A 70 26.73 -4.47 -8.55
CA VAL A 70 27.81 -5.38 -8.94
C VAL A 70 27.36 -6.38 -10.02
N LYS A 71 26.12 -6.87 -9.93
CA LYS A 71 25.53 -7.80 -10.92
C LYS A 71 24.12 -7.40 -11.30
N GLU A 72 23.18 -7.68 -10.40
CA GLU A 72 21.77 -7.41 -10.53
C GLU A 72 21.27 -6.94 -9.18
N ALA A 73 20.44 -5.90 -9.19
CA ALA A 73 19.79 -5.47 -7.96
C ALA A 73 18.75 -6.51 -7.57
N ASN A 74 18.93 -7.07 -6.39
CA ASN A 74 18.09 -8.12 -5.87
C ASN A 74 17.89 -7.89 -4.37
N ARG A 75 16.87 -8.53 -3.80
CA ARG A 75 16.57 -8.39 -2.37
C ARG A 75 17.65 -8.91 -1.40
N PHE A 76 18.61 -9.74 -1.84
CA PHE A 76 19.70 -10.21 -0.96
C PHE A 76 20.74 -9.14 -0.74
N ASP A 77 20.71 -8.09 -1.56
CA ASP A 77 21.52 -6.89 -1.37
C ASP A 77 21.01 -6.04 -0.19
N LEU A 78 19.85 -6.40 0.36
CA LEU A 78 19.16 -5.67 1.41
C LEU A 78 19.36 -6.34 2.78
N ASP A 79 20.35 -5.87 3.54
CA ASP A 79 20.31 -5.94 4.99
C ASP A 79 19.73 -4.63 5.53
N GLN A 80 18.89 -4.70 6.58
CA GLN A 80 18.20 -3.54 7.15
C GLN A 80 19.13 -2.66 8.00
N GLY A 81 20.17 -3.22 8.60
CA GLY A 81 20.96 -2.51 9.61
C GLY A 81 20.17 -2.21 10.90
N GLN A 82 20.41 -1.04 11.48
CA GLN A 82 19.97 -0.68 12.84
C GLN A 82 18.64 0.09 12.93
N LEU A 83 18.04 0.48 11.80
CA LEU A 83 16.83 1.32 11.76
C LEU A 83 15.57 0.45 11.71
N GLY A 84 14.47 0.86 12.34
CA GLY A 84 13.19 0.12 12.33
C GLY A 84 12.37 0.31 11.05
N ASN A 85 13.02 0.32 9.88
CA ASN A 85 12.40 0.56 8.57
C ASN A 85 12.17 -0.72 7.75
N CYS A 86 12.00 -1.87 8.41
CA CYS A 86 11.76 -3.17 7.75
C CYS A 86 10.62 -3.15 6.73
N TRP A 87 9.62 -2.29 6.93
CA TRP A 87 8.50 -2.05 6.03
C TRP A 87 8.95 -1.51 4.66
N PHE A 88 9.91 -0.58 4.65
CA PHE A 88 10.52 -0.02 3.45
C PHE A 88 11.38 -1.08 2.75
N ILE A 89 12.26 -1.75 3.49
CA ILE A 89 13.12 -2.82 2.95
C ILE A 89 12.30 -3.94 2.31
N SER A 90 11.18 -4.31 2.94
CA SER A 90 10.24 -5.29 2.40
C SER A 90 9.64 -4.85 1.07
N ALA A 91 9.27 -3.56 0.94
CA ALA A 91 8.75 -3.01 -0.30
C ALA A 91 9.84 -2.95 -1.40
N VAL A 92 11.09 -2.58 -1.06
CA VAL A 92 12.22 -2.59 -2.00
C VAL A 92 12.46 -4.02 -2.52
N SER A 93 12.44 -5.01 -1.62
CA SER A 93 12.52 -6.43 -1.97
C SER A 93 11.41 -6.88 -2.94
N MET A 94 10.21 -6.29 -2.86
CA MET A 94 9.14 -6.57 -3.81
C MET A 94 9.41 -5.96 -5.19
N ILE A 95 9.81 -4.69 -5.27
CA ILE A 95 10.05 -4.05 -6.57
C ILE A 95 11.27 -4.61 -7.30
N THR A 96 12.30 -5.13 -6.60
CA THR A 96 13.45 -5.79 -7.26
C THR A 96 13.06 -7.02 -8.09
N GLN A 97 11.86 -7.58 -7.88
CA GLN A 97 11.35 -8.71 -8.66
C GLN A 97 10.69 -8.27 -9.98
N ASN A 98 10.52 -6.96 -10.19
CA ASN A 98 10.00 -6.39 -11.42
C ASN A 98 11.00 -5.33 -11.94
N ALA A 99 11.81 -5.71 -12.92
CA ALA A 99 12.87 -4.86 -13.46
C ALA A 99 12.34 -3.49 -13.94
N THR A 100 11.17 -3.44 -14.58
CA THR A 100 10.56 -2.19 -15.06
C THR A 100 10.29 -1.21 -13.91
N ILE A 101 9.66 -1.70 -12.84
CA ILE A 101 9.36 -0.87 -11.66
C ILE A 101 10.64 -0.50 -10.93
N PHE A 102 11.57 -1.45 -10.78
CA PHE A 102 12.85 -1.21 -10.15
C PHE A 102 13.64 -0.11 -10.87
N GLU A 103 13.82 -0.21 -12.19
CA GLU A 103 14.55 0.77 -13.00
C GLU A 103 13.87 2.14 -13.01
N ARG A 104 12.54 2.17 -12.84
CA ARG A 104 11.81 3.43 -12.67
C ARG A 104 12.21 4.13 -11.38
N VAL A 105 12.32 3.40 -10.28
CA VAL A 105 12.68 3.93 -8.94
C VAL A 105 14.18 4.17 -8.81
N CYS A 106 14.99 3.27 -9.33
CA CYS A 106 16.45 3.23 -9.26
C CYS A 106 17.03 3.22 -10.69
N PRO A 107 17.20 4.40 -11.32
CA PRO A 107 17.79 4.50 -12.65
C PRO A 107 19.18 3.85 -12.73
N LEU A 108 19.43 3.08 -13.80
CA LEU A 108 20.68 2.34 -14.00
C LEU A 108 21.79 3.16 -14.69
N ASP A 109 21.58 4.44 -14.92
CA ASP A 109 22.53 5.39 -15.53
C ASP A 109 23.53 5.99 -14.51
N GLN A 110 23.70 5.33 -13.37
CA GLN A 110 24.49 5.80 -12.23
C GLN A 110 25.71 4.91 -12.02
N THR A 111 26.85 5.48 -11.63
CA THR A 111 28.11 4.72 -11.54
C THR A 111 29.15 5.32 -10.59
N TYR A 112 30.02 4.46 -10.08
CA TYR A 112 31.27 4.82 -9.39
C TYR A 112 32.50 4.82 -10.32
N ASP A 113 32.32 4.60 -11.63
CA ASP A 113 33.42 4.74 -12.60
C ASP A 113 34.07 6.12 -12.45
N LYS A 114 35.38 6.13 -12.18
CA LYS A 114 36.19 7.33 -11.91
C LYS A 114 36.06 8.40 -13.00
N LYS A 115 35.76 8.01 -14.24
CA LYS A 115 35.59 8.94 -15.37
C LYS A 115 34.30 9.77 -15.24
N TYR A 116 33.24 9.20 -14.68
CA TYR A 116 31.92 9.82 -14.61
C TYR A 116 31.49 10.15 -13.17
N TYR A 117 32.21 9.65 -12.17
CA TYR A 117 31.90 9.84 -10.77
C TYR A 117 32.01 11.31 -10.35
N ALA A 118 30.91 11.80 -9.77
CA ALA A 118 30.77 13.15 -9.23
C ALA A 118 30.21 13.17 -7.79
N GLY A 119 30.10 11.99 -7.14
CA GLY A 119 29.57 11.86 -5.77
C GLY A 119 28.09 12.23 -5.65
N ILE A 120 27.31 12.03 -6.71
CA ILE A 120 25.90 12.38 -6.88
C ILE A 120 25.15 11.18 -7.46
N PHE A 121 23.96 10.92 -6.92
CA PHE A 121 23.05 9.84 -7.31
C PHE A 121 21.61 10.36 -7.25
N HIS A 122 20.67 9.67 -7.87
CA HIS A 122 19.25 10.03 -7.87
C HIS A 122 18.32 8.82 -7.91
N PHE A 123 17.12 9.01 -7.37
CA PHE A 123 16.08 7.99 -7.27
C PHE A 123 14.72 8.65 -7.47
N ARG A 124 13.75 7.91 -7.99
CA ARG A 124 12.42 8.44 -8.30
C ARG A 124 11.39 7.84 -7.37
N PHE A 125 10.57 8.70 -6.78
CA PHE A 125 9.45 8.28 -5.93
C PHE A 125 8.17 8.98 -6.39
N TRP A 126 7.08 8.24 -6.37
CA TRP A 126 5.75 8.79 -6.55
C TRP A 126 5.31 9.50 -5.27
N GLN A 127 4.91 10.77 -5.36
CA GLN A 127 4.39 11.57 -4.27
C GLN A 127 3.10 12.25 -4.72
N PHE A 128 1.99 11.86 -4.09
CA PHE A 128 0.69 12.54 -4.18
C PHE A 128 0.24 12.83 -5.62
N GLY A 129 0.39 11.85 -6.52
CA GLY A 129 -0.07 11.93 -7.91
C GLY A 129 1.01 12.26 -8.93
N GLN A 130 2.25 12.48 -8.48
CA GLN A 130 3.36 12.93 -9.33
C GLN A 130 4.64 12.14 -9.06
N TRP A 131 5.44 11.92 -10.08
CA TRP A 131 6.78 11.36 -9.90
C TRP A 131 7.77 12.46 -9.58
N VAL A 132 8.59 12.22 -8.57
CA VAL A 132 9.56 13.16 -8.04
C VAL A 132 10.95 12.54 -8.10
N ASP A 133 11.91 13.26 -8.69
CA ASP A 133 13.32 12.87 -8.75
C ASP A 133 14.07 13.43 -7.54
N VAL A 134 14.62 12.55 -6.71
CA VAL A 134 15.31 12.87 -5.47
C VAL A 134 16.81 12.64 -5.66
N VAL A 135 17.55 13.73 -5.76
CA VAL A 135 19.02 13.74 -5.84
C VAL A 135 19.62 13.61 -4.44
N VAL A 136 20.68 12.82 -4.29
CA VAL A 136 21.46 12.69 -3.06
C VAL A 136 22.96 12.67 -3.37
N ASP A 137 23.78 13.16 -2.44
CA ASP A 137 25.21 12.81 -2.45
C ASP A 137 25.43 11.40 -1.85
N ASP A 138 26.62 10.84 -2.01
CA ASP A 138 26.96 9.49 -1.51
C ASP A 138 27.60 9.46 -0.11
N TYR A 139 27.48 10.51 0.69
CA TYR A 139 27.84 10.40 2.10
C TYR A 139 26.85 9.48 2.83
N LEU A 140 27.35 8.39 3.42
CA LEU A 140 26.54 7.42 4.14
C LEU A 140 26.90 7.42 5.65
N PRO A 141 25.93 7.22 6.54
CA PRO A 141 26.17 7.09 7.98
C PRO A 141 27.02 5.86 8.31
N THR A 142 28.14 6.07 9.01
CA THR A 142 29.01 4.97 9.45
C THR A 142 29.34 5.04 10.94
N ILE A 143 29.57 3.88 11.54
CA ILE A 143 30.22 3.73 12.84
C ILE A 143 31.35 2.72 12.66
N ASN A 144 32.56 3.05 13.14
CA ASN A 144 33.75 2.21 12.97
C ASN A 144 34.01 1.82 11.50
N ASN A 145 33.80 2.76 10.57
CA ASN A 145 33.95 2.59 9.12
C ASN A 145 33.00 1.56 8.49
N ARG A 146 31.91 1.19 9.16
CA ARG A 146 30.87 0.31 8.62
C ARG A 146 29.55 1.04 8.50
N LEU A 147 28.80 0.75 7.44
CA LEU A 147 27.42 1.19 7.30
C LEU A 147 26.59 0.66 8.47
N ILE A 148 25.72 1.51 8.99
CA ILE A 148 24.85 1.17 10.12
C ILE A 148 23.38 0.98 9.73
N PHE A 149 23.00 1.43 8.54
CA PHE A 149 21.66 1.25 7.96
C PHE A 149 21.74 0.27 6.79
N CYS A 150 20.91 0.45 5.76
CA CYS A 150 20.80 -0.52 4.69
C CYS A 150 22.13 -0.77 3.97
N GLN A 151 22.48 -2.04 3.76
CA GLN A 151 23.74 -2.44 3.12
C GLN A 151 23.66 -3.84 2.53
N ASN A 152 24.53 -4.13 1.55
CA ASN A 152 24.77 -5.49 1.10
C ASN A 152 25.89 -6.13 1.94
N ILE A 153 25.53 -7.04 2.86
CA ILE A 153 26.53 -7.73 3.71
C ILE A 153 27.36 -8.73 2.89
N LYS A 154 26.81 -9.31 1.82
CA LYS A 154 27.48 -10.33 1.02
C LYS A 154 28.47 -9.73 0.03
N GLU A 155 28.11 -8.58 -0.55
CA GLU A 155 28.97 -7.80 -1.45
C GLU A 155 29.14 -6.37 -0.87
N PRO A 156 30.04 -6.18 0.11
CA PRO A 156 30.19 -4.90 0.84
C PRO A 156 30.66 -3.71 0.00
N ASN A 157 30.96 -3.93 -1.28
CA ASN A 157 31.32 -2.89 -2.24
C ASN A 157 30.13 -2.43 -3.10
N GLU A 158 28.91 -2.94 -2.87
CA GLU A 158 27.68 -2.50 -3.54
C GLU A 158 26.89 -1.49 -2.71
N PHE A 159 26.41 -0.40 -3.32
CA PHE A 159 25.85 0.74 -2.58
C PHE A 159 24.47 1.25 -3.03
N TRP A 160 23.84 0.69 -4.08
CA TRP A 160 22.52 1.16 -4.54
C TRP A 160 21.47 1.17 -3.42
N ALA A 161 21.43 0.11 -2.60
CA ALA A 161 20.44 -0.05 -1.53
C ALA A 161 20.58 1.01 -0.43
N ALA A 162 21.83 1.27 -0.01
CA ALA A 162 22.16 2.29 0.99
C ALA A 162 21.79 3.71 0.50
N LEU A 163 22.05 3.98 -0.79
CA LEU A 163 21.73 5.26 -1.42
C LEU A 163 20.23 5.45 -1.65
N LEU A 164 19.52 4.37 -2.02
CA LEU A 164 18.06 4.37 -2.17
C LEU A 164 17.38 4.67 -0.82
N GLU A 165 17.83 4.01 0.25
CA GLU A 165 17.36 4.29 1.61
C GLU A 165 17.64 5.74 2.01
N LYS A 166 18.83 6.28 1.69
CA LYS A 166 19.16 7.69 1.94
C LYS A 166 18.21 8.64 1.21
N ALA A 167 17.91 8.39 -0.06
CA ALA A 167 17.00 9.22 -0.84
C ALA A 167 15.57 9.18 -0.26
N TYR A 168 15.12 8.01 0.21
CA TYR A 168 13.84 7.88 0.88
C TYR A 168 13.83 8.54 2.27
N ALA A 169 14.94 8.51 3.01
CA ALA A 169 15.13 9.24 4.25
C ALA A 169 15.09 10.76 4.03
N LYS A 170 15.71 11.26 2.97
CA LYS A 170 15.62 12.66 2.54
C LYS A 170 14.18 13.08 2.22
N LEU A 171 13.44 12.23 1.51
CA LEU A 171 12.03 12.45 1.23
C LEU A 171 11.17 12.42 2.51
N SER A 172 11.60 11.65 3.50
CA SER A 172 11.00 11.54 4.83
C SER A 172 11.61 12.50 5.87
N TYR A 173 12.41 13.46 5.42
CA TYR A 173 13.10 14.52 6.18
C TYR A 173 14.21 14.07 7.16
N SER A 174 14.33 12.80 7.51
CA SER A 174 15.46 12.20 8.24
C SER A 174 15.42 10.67 8.13
N TYR A 175 16.51 9.99 8.53
CA TYR A 175 16.49 8.53 8.69
C TYR A 175 15.44 8.09 9.73
N GLU A 176 15.34 8.75 10.88
CA GLU A 176 14.26 8.53 11.86
C GLU A 176 12.87 8.69 11.24
N GLY A 177 12.68 9.58 10.26
CA GLY A 177 11.41 9.73 9.55
C GLY A 177 10.96 8.47 8.80
N THR A 178 11.86 7.51 8.58
CA THR A 178 11.57 6.19 8.00
C THR A 178 11.41 5.09 9.06
N ASP A 179 11.62 5.41 10.34
CA ASP A 179 11.37 4.49 11.45
C ASP A 179 9.86 4.29 11.63
N ALA A 180 9.42 3.04 11.73
CA ALA A 180 8.02 2.65 11.92
C ALA A 180 7.03 3.19 10.86
N GLY A 181 6.80 2.40 9.80
CA GLY A 181 5.81 2.65 8.75
C GLY A 181 5.13 1.37 8.25
N GLN A 182 4.34 1.50 7.18
CA GLN A 182 3.64 0.37 6.54
C GLN A 182 4.23 0.08 5.17
N THR A 183 4.47 -1.19 4.84
CA THR A 183 5.00 -1.63 3.54
C THR A 183 4.20 -1.07 2.37
N THR A 184 2.88 -0.94 2.57
CA THR A 184 1.92 -0.34 1.63
C THR A 184 2.31 1.10 1.25
N ASP A 185 2.74 1.92 2.22
CA ASP A 185 3.12 3.32 1.99
C ASP A 185 4.37 3.41 1.11
N ALA A 186 5.34 2.52 1.32
CA ALA A 186 6.56 2.47 0.51
C ALA A 186 6.25 1.94 -0.90
N LEU A 187 5.39 0.91 -1.04
CA LEU A 187 4.97 0.42 -2.35
C LEU A 187 4.25 1.49 -3.16
N ILE A 188 3.34 2.25 -2.55
CA ILE A 188 2.68 3.39 -3.21
C ILE A 188 3.74 4.41 -3.66
N ASP A 189 4.68 4.77 -2.78
CA ASP A 189 5.74 5.74 -3.10
C ASP A 189 6.71 5.22 -4.19
N MET A 190 6.78 3.91 -4.45
CA MET A 190 7.67 3.30 -5.45
C MET A 190 6.95 2.86 -6.72
N THR A 191 5.61 2.91 -6.77
CA THR A 191 4.84 2.39 -7.92
C THR A 191 3.81 3.38 -8.43
N GLY A 192 3.34 4.32 -7.60
CA GLY A 192 2.15 5.13 -7.91
C GLY A 192 0.84 4.34 -7.92
N GLY A 193 0.89 3.03 -7.64
CA GLY A 193 -0.27 2.15 -7.62
C GLY A 193 -1.16 2.30 -6.39
N ILE A 194 -2.26 1.55 -6.37
CA ILE A 194 -3.16 1.40 -5.20
C ILE A 194 -2.93 0.04 -4.58
N GLU A 195 -2.66 0.00 -3.27
CA GLU A 195 -2.49 -1.24 -2.52
C GLU A 195 -3.79 -1.66 -1.84
N GLU A 196 -4.14 -2.93 -1.98
CA GLU A 196 -5.23 -3.59 -1.27
C GLU A 196 -4.69 -4.71 -0.39
N SER A 197 -4.92 -4.61 0.92
CA SER A 197 -4.56 -5.63 1.88
C SER A 197 -5.73 -6.58 2.18
N PHE A 198 -5.48 -7.88 2.16
CA PHE A 198 -6.44 -8.92 2.51
C PHE A 198 -5.89 -9.86 3.59
N ASN A 199 -6.78 -10.37 4.43
CA ASN A 199 -6.48 -11.46 5.35
C ASN A 199 -7.23 -12.73 4.88
N THR A 200 -6.51 -13.84 4.69
CA THR A 200 -7.12 -15.09 4.19
C THR A 200 -8.25 -15.61 5.07
N LYS A 201 -8.21 -15.32 6.38
CA LYS A 201 -9.24 -15.72 7.35
C LYS A 201 -10.54 -14.93 7.19
N ASP A 202 -10.47 -13.73 6.61
CA ASP A 202 -11.62 -12.84 6.40
C ASP A 202 -12.26 -13.02 5.00
N ILE A 203 -11.59 -13.76 4.11
CA ILE A 203 -12.10 -14.10 2.78
C ILE A 203 -13.23 -15.13 2.92
N LYS A 204 -14.47 -14.65 2.79
CA LYS A 204 -15.68 -15.50 2.84
C LYS A 204 -15.90 -16.25 1.54
N ASP A 205 -15.81 -15.54 0.41
CA ASP A 205 -15.97 -16.10 -0.93
C ASP A 205 -14.59 -16.30 -1.57
N LYS A 206 -14.12 -17.55 -1.52
CA LYS A 206 -12.80 -17.94 -2.01
C LYS A 206 -12.74 -17.96 -3.55
N ASP A 207 -13.88 -18.18 -4.21
CA ASP A 207 -13.95 -18.20 -5.67
C ASP A 207 -13.95 -16.78 -6.21
N GLN A 208 -14.68 -15.86 -5.58
CA GLN A 208 -14.62 -14.43 -5.90
C GLN A 208 -13.21 -13.86 -5.67
N PHE A 209 -12.54 -14.26 -4.58
CA PHE A 209 -11.16 -13.83 -4.34
C PHE A 209 -10.18 -14.39 -5.38
N TRP A 210 -10.36 -15.64 -5.82
CA TRP A 210 -9.57 -16.21 -6.91
C TRP A 210 -9.68 -15.35 -8.18
N GLN A 211 -10.89 -14.89 -8.52
CA GLN A 211 -11.07 -14.00 -9.67
C GLN A 211 -10.42 -12.64 -9.43
N THR A 212 -10.54 -12.09 -8.23
CA THR A 212 -9.92 -10.80 -7.87
C THR A 212 -8.40 -10.84 -8.05
N MET A 213 -7.74 -11.87 -7.51
CA MET A 213 -6.30 -12.08 -7.64
C MET A 213 -5.90 -12.37 -9.09
N GLY A 214 -6.68 -13.20 -9.80
CA GLY A 214 -6.42 -13.51 -11.21
C GLY A 214 -6.50 -12.30 -12.12
N ILE A 215 -7.51 -11.44 -11.93
CA ILE A 215 -7.64 -10.16 -12.65
C ILE A 215 -6.46 -9.25 -12.29
N ALA A 216 -6.13 -9.11 -11.00
CA ALA A 216 -4.99 -8.28 -10.59
C ALA A 216 -3.69 -8.71 -11.27
N LEU A 217 -3.38 -10.01 -11.30
CA LEU A 217 -2.19 -10.54 -11.98
C LEU A 217 -2.21 -10.31 -13.50
N LYS A 218 -3.37 -10.36 -14.16
CA LYS A 218 -3.52 -10.01 -15.58
C LYS A 218 -3.32 -8.52 -15.87
N HIS A 219 -3.55 -7.69 -14.86
CA HIS A 219 -3.25 -6.25 -14.84
C HIS A 219 -1.80 -5.97 -14.36
N ASP A 220 -0.95 -7.01 -14.31
CA ASP A 220 0.44 -6.96 -13.83
C ASP A 220 0.59 -6.42 -12.39
N ALA A 221 -0.47 -6.49 -11.60
CA ALA A 221 -0.41 -6.10 -10.20
C ALA A 221 0.67 -6.92 -9.48
N MET A 222 1.44 -6.25 -8.63
CA MET A 222 2.39 -6.95 -7.77
C MET A 222 1.62 -7.55 -6.60
N VAL A 223 1.71 -8.87 -6.44
CA VAL A 223 1.02 -9.57 -5.36
C VAL A 223 2.02 -10.14 -4.37
N GLY A 224 1.96 -9.66 -3.13
CA GLY A 224 2.74 -10.17 -2.00
C GLY A 224 1.89 -11.05 -1.10
N CYS A 225 2.50 -12.03 -0.45
CA CYS A 225 1.87 -12.78 0.63
C CYS A 225 2.87 -13.14 1.73
N SER A 226 2.37 -13.27 2.96
CA SER A 226 3.21 -13.65 4.10
C SER A 226 2.44 -14.48 5.14
N ILE A 227 3.22 -15.16 5.96
CA ILE A 227 2.73 -16.00 7.05
C ILE A 227 3.11 -15.32 8.36
N THR A 228 2.15 -15.11 9.26
CA THR A 228 2.42 -14.46 10.55
C THR A 228 3.33 -15.35 11.40
N PRO A 229 4.49 -14.84 11.90
CA PRO A 229 5.36 -15.60 12.80
C PRO A 229 4.82 -15.59 14.23
N ASP A 230 5.31 -16.53 15.03
CA ASP A 230 5.21 -16.41 16.47
C ASP A 230 6.04 -15.20 16.93
N PRO A 231 5.58 -14.37 17.91
CA PRO A 231 6.20 -13.07 18.20
C PRO A 231 7.69 -13.10 18.57
N THR A 232 8.19 -14.26 19.01
CA THR A 232 9.59 -14.47 19.41
C THR A 232 10.46 -15.04 18.30
N GLU A 233 9.89 -15.41 17.17
CA GLU A 233 10.59 -16.07 16.07
C GLU A 233 10.69 -15.15 14.86
N ARG A 234 11.88 -15.08 14.27
CA ARG A 234 12.12 -14.40 13.00
C ARG A 234 12.43 -15.46 11.94
N GLU A 235 11.77 -15.36 10.78
CA GLU A 235 12.01 -16.24 9.63
C GLU A 235 11.97 -17.74 10.01
N ALA A 236 10.92 -18.15 10.71
CA ALA A 236 10.78 -19.51 11.23
C ALA A 236 10.45 -20.51 10.12
N LYS A 237 11.35 -21.47 9.87
CA LYS A 237 11.15 -22.52 8.86
C LYS A 237 10.11 -23.54 9.34
N MET A 238 9.10 -23.77 8.51
CA MET A 238 8.05 -24.77 8.73
C MET A 238 8.43 -26.12 8.12
N THR A 239 7.81 -27.20 8.61
CA THR A 239 8.07 -28.57 8.11
C THR A 239 7.65 -28.78 6.65
N ASN A 240 6.66 -28.00 6.19
CA ASN A 240 6.20 -27.97 4.80
C ASN A 240 7.10 -27.14 3.86
N GLY A 241 8.20 -26.57 4.38
CA GLY A 241 9.19 -25.79 3.62
C GLY A 241 8.95 -24.28 3.56
N LEU A 242 7.76 -23.80 3.96
CA LEU A 242 7.47 -22.36 4.03
C LEU A 242 8.15 -21.71 5.25
N ILE A 243 8.20 -20.38 5.26
CA ILE A 243 8.87 -19.59 6.29
C ILE A 243 7.86 -18.60 6.86
N LYS A 244 7.70 -18.58 8.19
CA LYS A 244 6.91 -17.56 8.88
C LYS A 244 7.69 -16.27 9.08
N GLY A 245 7.01 -15.13 9.09
CA GLY A 245 7.64 -13.82 9.21
C GLY A 245 8.44 -13.43 7.98
N HIS A 246 8.08 -13.99 6.83
CA HIS A 246 8.77 -13.84 5.55
C HIS A 246 7.79 -13.46 4.45
N ALA A 247 8.24 -12.61 3.52
CA ALA A 247 7.46 -12.20 2.37
C ALA A 247 7.76 -13.08 1.15
N TYR A 248 6.69 -13.48 0.47
CA TYR A 248 6.71 -14.20 -0.80
C TYR A 248 6.00 -13.34 -1.86
N ALA A 249 6.40 -13.46 -3.12
CA ALA A 249 5.62 -12.91 -4.23
C ALA A 249 4.73 -13.99 -4.85
N VAL A 250 3.55 -13.62 -5.32
CA VAL A 250 2.72 -14.47 -6.17
C VAL A 250 2.98 -14.04 -7.62
N THR A 251 3.54 -14.94 -8.42
CA THR A 251 3.97 -14.66 -9.80
C THR A 251 3.02 -15.21 -10.85
N ALA A 252 2.11 -16.12 -10.48
CA ALA A 252 1.05 -16.62 -11.36
C ALA A 252 -0.09 -17.27 -10.56
N ALA A 253 -1.30 -17.25 -11.14
CA ALA A 253 -2.44 -18.01 -10.64
C ALA A 253 -3.23 -18.54 -11.84
N VAL A 254 -3.31 -19.88 -11.98
CA VAL A 254 -3.89 -20.51 -13.18
C VAL A 254 -4.82 -21.66 -12.84
N ARG A 255 -5.73 -21.94 -13.78
CA ARG A 255 -6.51 -23.18 -13.82
C ARG A 255 -5.85 -24.15 -14.77
N VAL A 256 -5.48 -25.32 -14.28
CA VAL A 256 -4.83 -26.38 -15.05
C VAL A 256 -5.81 -27.52 -15.26
N LYS A 257 -6.04 -27.89 -16.53
CA LYS A 257 -6.81 -29.09 -16.88
C LYS A 257 -5.87 -30.29 -16.89
N LEU A 258 -6.15 -31.28 -16.04
CA LEU A 258 -5.38 -32.52 -15.94
C LEU A 258 -5.77 -33.49 -17.06
N THR A 259 -4.93 -34.51 -17.30
CA THR A 259 -5.21 -35.62 -18.22
C THR A 259 -6.45 -36.43 -17.81
N THR A 260 -6.86 -36.35 -16.55
CA THR A 260 -8.12 -36.92 -16.02
C THR A 260 -9.36 -36.09 -16.37
N ASN A 261 -9.21 -34.95 -17.08
CA ASN A 261 -10.21 -33.91 -17.30
C ASN A 261 -10.65 -33.11 -16.06
N GLU A 262 -10.07 -33.38 -14.89
CA GLU A 262 -10.23 -32.53 -13.71
C GLU A 262 -9.56 -31.17 -13.93
N ILE A 263 -10.13 -30.10 -13.37
CA ILE A 263 -9.53 -28.76 -13.39
C ILE A 263 -9.13 -28.40 -11.97
N VAL A 264 -7.87 -28.01 -11.79
CA VAL A 264 -7.32 -27.58 -10.50
C VAL A 264 -6.85 -26.12 -10.56
N GLN A 265 -6.92 -25.43 -9.42
CA GLN A 265 -6.40 -24.07 -9.26
C GLN A 265 -5.07 -24.14 -8.54
N ILE A 266 -4.01 -23.64 -9.18
CA ILE A 266 -2.67 -23.58 -8.62
C ILE A 266 -2.13 -22.16 -8.66
N VAL A 267 -1.36 -21.82 -7.63
CA VAL A 267 -0.70 -20.53 -7.45
C VAL A 267 0.81 -20.76 -7.49
N ARG A 268 1.53 -19.93 -8.25
CA ARG A 268 2.98 -19.89 -8.26
C ARG A 268 3.45 -18.80 -7.32
N CYS A 269 4.27 -19.19 -6.35
CA CYS A 269 4.88 -18.28 -5.41
C CYS A 269 6.39 -18.27 -5.61
N ARG A 270 7.03 -17.14 -5.34
CA ARG A 270 8.48 -17.00 -5.30
C ARG A 270 8.89 -16.70 -3.88
N ASN A 271 9.59 -17.65 -3.25
CA ASN A 271 10.48 -17.34 -2.14
C ASN A 271 11.62 -16.53 -2.72
N PRO A 272 11.77 -15.27 -2.32
CA PRO A 272 12.70 -14.46 -3.04
C PRO A 272 14.14 -14.84 -2.59
N TRP A 273 14.32 -15.78 -1.62
CA TRP A 273 15.60 -16.47 -1.28
C TRP A 273 16.20 -17.30 -2.39
N GLY A 274 15.51 -17.48 -3.52
CA GLY A 274 16.18 -17.93 -4.75
C GLY A 274 16.93 -19.25 -4.60
N ASN A 275 16.53 -20.08 -3.64
CA ASN A 275 17.26 -21.24 -3.16
C ASN A 275 16.29 -22.36 -2.79
N GLU A 276 16.81 -23.48 -2.31
CA GLU A 276 16.08 -24.72 -2.06
C GLU A 276 15.02 -24.67 -0.96
N VAL A 277 14.79 -23.51 -0.33
CA VAL A 277 13.76 -23.35 0.71
C VAL A 277 12.41 -23.04 0.06
N GLU A 278 11.79 -24.09 -0.45
CA GLU A 278 10.54 -24.06 -1.20
C GLU A 278 9.45 -24.93 -0.56
N TRP A 279 8.23 -24.78 -1.06
CA TRP A 279 7.09 -25.63 -0.70
C TRP A 279 7.39 -27.12 -0.95
N LYS A 280 7.07 -27.97 0.04
CA LYS A 280 7.31 -29.43 -0.02
C LYS A 280 6.03 -30.26 -0.14
N GLY A 281 4.87 -29.61 -0.28
CA GLY A 281 3.58 -30.29 -0.38
C GLY A 281 3.19 -30.61 -1.82
N ALA A 282 1.88 -30.78 -2.04
CA ALA A 282 1.33 -31.07 -3.36
C ALA A 282 1.65 -29.93 -4.34
N TRP A 283 2.01 -30.28 -5.58
CA TRP A 283 2.44 -29.38 -6.66
C TRP A 283 3.81 -28.72 -6.49
N SER A 284 4.56 -29.08 -5.44
CA SER A 284 5.98 -28.73 -5.36
C SER A 284 6.78 -29.25 -6.56
N ASP A 285 7.97 -28.70 -6.75
CA ASP A 285 8.90 -29.06 -7.84
C ASP A 285 9.28 -30.54 -7.85
N GLY A 286 9.25 -31.18 -6.68
CA GLY A 286 9.50 -32.62 -6.54
C GLY A 286 8.29 -33.53 -6.76
N ASP A 287 7.07 -32.99 -6.85
CA ASP A 287 5.82 -33.75 -6.86
C ASP A 287 5.44 -34.28 -8.25
N LEU A 288 6.23 -35.24 -8.72
CA LEU A 288 5.99 -35.89 -10.01
C LEU A 288 4.62 -36.56 -10.11
N ASN A 289 3.99 -36.93 -9.00
CA ASN A 289 2.67 -37.57 -9.00
C ASN A 289 1.58 -36.63 -9.53
N ASN A 290 1.66 -35.34 -9.21
CA ASN A 290 0.71 -34.36 -9.74
C ASN A 290 1.18 -33.81 -11.09
N TRP A 291 2.47 -33.51 -11.26
CA TRP A 291 2.99 -32.98 -12.52
C TRP A 291 2.87 -33.96 -13.70
N ASN A 292 2.93 -35.28 -13.47
CA ASN A 292 2.70 -36.27 -14.54
C ASN A 292 1.24 -36.34 -15.01
N LYS A 293 0.30 -35.71 -14.29
CA LYS A 293 -1.10 -35.59 -14.70
C LYS A 293 -1.35 -34.36 -15.57
N VAL A 294 -0.33 -33.55 -15.85
CA VAL A 294 -0.42 -32.38 -16.74
C VAL A 294 0.24 -32.75 -18.07
N ASP A 295 -0.43 -32.45 -19.19
CA ASP A 295 0.16 -32.70 -20.50
C ASP A 295 1.45 -31.89 -20.71
N GLN A 296 2.31 -32.34 -21.62
CA GLN A 296 3.61 -31.71 -21.83
C GLN A 296 3.51 -30.25 -22.25
N HIS A 297 2.57 -29.91 -23.14
CA HIS A 297 2.42 -28.55 -23.65
C HIS A 297 2.02 -27.59 -22.53
N THR A 298 1.07 -27.99 -21.69
CA THR A 298 0.66 -27.18 -20.53
C THR A 298 1.81 -27.01 -19.53
N ARG A 299 2.63 -28.04 -19.27
CA ARG A 299 3.81 -27.90 -18.37
C ARG A 299 4.84 -26.91 -18.90
N GLU A 300 5.09 -26.91 -20.21
CA GLU A 300 5.98 -25.96 -20.86
C GLU A 300 5.46 -24.52 -20.74
N GLN A 301 4.15 -24.30 -20.92
CA GLN A 301 3.51 -22.99 -20.73
C GLN A 301 3.55 -22.49 -19.28
N LEU A 302 3.50 -23.41 -18.31
CA LEU A 302 3.61 -23.08 -16.88
C LEU A 302 5.06 -22.84 -16.45
N HIS A 303 6.02 -22.98 -17.36
CA HIS A 303 7.45 -22.92 -17.06
C HIS A 303 7.84 -23.87 -15.92
N TYR A 304 7.16 -25.02 -15.80
CA TYR A 304 7.49 -26.00 -14.76
C TYR A 304 8.88 -26.58 -15.03
N GLN A 305 9.78 -26.38 -14.06
CA GLN A 305 11.11 -26.97 -14.04
C GLN A 305 11.35 -27.47 -12.61
N LYS A 306 11.93 -28.65 -12.46
CA LYS A 306 12.38 -29.12 -11.14
C LYS A 306 13.69 -28.41 -10.82
N GLN A 307 13.61 -27.24 -10.18
CA GLN A 307 14.78 -26.45 -9.81
C GLN A 307 14.69 -26.06 -8.34
N ALA A 308 15.76 -25.46 -7.85
CA ALA A 308 15.84 -24.96 -6.48
C ALA A 308 16.14 -23.46 -6.57
N ASP A 309 15.23 -22.73 -7.20
CA ASP A 309 15.36 -21.33 -7.58
C ASP A 309 14.43 -20.40 -6.77
N GLY A 310 13.80 -20.95 -5.73
CA GLY A 310 12.85 -20.28 -4.86
C GLY A 310 11.45 -20.15 -5.45
N GLU A 311 11.21 -20.48 -6.71
CA GLU A 311 9.88 -20.45 -7.31
C GLU A 311 9.21 -21.82 -7.20
N PHE A 312 7.95 -21.86 -6.77
CA PHE A 312 7.23 -23.12 -6.60
C PHE A 312 5.74 -22.95 -6.86
N TRP A 313 5.10 -24.04 -7.28
CA TRP A 313 3.64 -24.12 -7.40
C TRP A 313 3.02 -24.79 -6.17
N MET A 314 1.80 -24.38 -5.85
CA MET A 314 0.98 -25.02 -4.82
C MET A 314 -0.51 -24.92 -5.14
N LEU A 315 -1.33 -25.79 -4.53
CA LEU A 315 -2.78 -25.68 -4.64
C LEU A 315 -3.26 -24.35 -4.02
N TYR A 316 -4.21 -23.67 -4.69
CA TYR A 316 -4.83 -22.46 -4.15
C TYR A 316 -5.47 -22.70 -2.77
N SER A 317 -6.07 -23.88 -2.58
CA SER A 317 -6.66 -24.26 -1.30
C SER A 317 -5.62 -24.42 -0.18
N ASP A 318 -4.40 -24.84 -0.50
CA ASP A 318 -3.30 -24.89 0.46
C ASP A 318 -2.68 -23.52 0.66
N TRP A 319 -2.61 -22.69 -0.39
CA TRP A 319 -2.15 -21.32 -0.28
C TRP A 319 -3.00 -20.52 0.71
N LEU A 320 -4.33 -20.59 0.58
CA LEU A 320 -5.27 -19.97 1.53
C LEU A 320 -5.18 -20.50 2.97
N LYS A 321 -4.70 -21.74 3.17
CA LYS A 321 -4.52 -22.33 4.52
C LYS A 321 -3.22 -21.90 5.18
N ASN A 322 -2.17 -21.68 4.39
CA ASN A 322 -0.82 -21.44 4.90
C ASN A 322 -0.50 -19.93 4.99
N PHE A 323 -0.88 -19.15 3.98
CA PHE A 323 -0.67 -17.70 3.96
C PHE A 323 -1.80 -16.97 4.69
N GLU A 324 -1.45 -15.87 5.35
CA GLU A 324 -2.39 -15.09 6.15
C GLU A 324 -2.60 -13.68 5.62
N GLN A 325 -1.52 -12.96 5.33
CA GLN A 325 -1.57 -11.59 4.82
C GLN A 325 -1.31 -11.61 3.32
N ILE A 326 -2.11 -10.87 2.57
CA ILE A 326 -1.98 -10.71 1.12
C ILE A 326 -2.00 -9.23 0.80
N GLN A 327 -1.09 -8.77 -0.05
CA GLN A 327 -1.05 -7.41 -0.56
C GLN A 327 -1.17 -7.46 -2.07
N ILE A 328 -2.11 -6.72 -2.65
CA ILE A 328 -2.26 -6.55 -4.09
C ILE A 328 -1.98 -5.08 -4.42
N CYS A 329 -0.85 -4.81 -5.05
CA CYS A 329 -0.50 -3.48 -5.55
C CYS A 329 -0.94 -3.35 -7.01
N ASN A 330 -2.11 -2.76 -7.23
CA ASN A 330 -2.62 -2.44 -8.56
C ASN A 330 -1.80 -1.29 -9.13
N LEU A 331 -0.96 -1.60 -10.13
CA LEU A 331 -0.04 -0.63 -10.71
C LEU A 331 -0.80 0.47 -11.46
N SER A 332 -0.28 1.69 -11.37
CA SER A 332 -0.81 2.82 -12.11
C SER A 332 -0.51 2.66 -13.61
N PRO A 333 -1.32 3.24 -14.52
CA PRO A 333 -1.16 3.03 -15.96
C PRO A 333 0.21 3.49 -16.51
N ASP A 334 0.82 4.48 -15.87
CA ASP A 334 2.14 5.03 -16.19
C ASP A 334 3.30 4.15 -15.70
N SER A 335 3.02 3.11 -14.89
CA SER A 335 4.03 2.15 -14.39
C SER A 335 4.80 1.42 -15.50
N PHE A 336 4.26 1.40 -16.73
CA PHE A 336 4.84 0.71 -17.89
C PHE A 336 5.31 1.65 -19.01
N GLU A 337 5.41 2.96 -18.75
CA GLU A 337 5.89 3.89 -19.76
C GLU A 337 7.30 3.50 -20.24
N GLY A 338 7.41 3.21 -21.54
CA GLY A 338 8.67 2.81 -22.21
C GLY A 338 8.85 1.30 -22.41
N GLN A 339 8.08 0.44 -21.75
CA GLN A 339 8.14 -1.03 -21.88
C GLN A 339 6.78 -1.67 -22.17
N LEU A 340 5.88 -0.96 -22.86
CA LEU A 340 4.90 -1.63 -23.74
C LEU A 340 5.70 -2.32 -24.85
N THR A 341 6.40 -3.40 -24.51
CA THR A 341 6.94 -4.31 -25.49
C THR A 341 5.76 -4.72 -26.34
N ALA A 342 5.93 -4.57 -27.65
CA ALA A 342 4.96 -4.97 -28.66
C ALA A 342 4.71 -6.50 -28.67
N GLN A 343 4.96 -7.20 -27.55
CA GLN A 343 4.68 -8.60 -27.35
C GLN A 343 3.48 -8.74 -26.43
N GLN A 344 2.34 -9.08 -27.07
CA GLN A 344 1.03 -9.37 -26.48
C GLN A 344 0.12 -8.15 -26.27
N GLY A 345 -0.60 -7.76 -27.33
CA GLY A 345 -1.72 -6.80 -27.31
C GLY A 345 -2.94 -7.28 -26.52
N LYS A 346 -2.75 -7.66 -25.24
CA LYS A 346 -3.77 -8.21 -24.34
C LYS A 346 -3.70 -7.69 -22.90
N HIS A 347 -2.82 -6.73 -22.58
CA HIS A 347 -2.80 -6.17 -21.23
C HIS A 347 -4.05 -5.31 -21.01
N ILE A 348 -4.93 -5.79 -20.13
CA ILE A 348 -5.98 -4.95 -19.55
C ILE A 348 -5.25 -4.03 -18.58
N THR A 349 -5.30 -2.72 -18.80
CA THR A 349 -4.73 -1.75 -17.86
C THR A 349 -5.85 -1.07 -17.10
N TRP A 350 -5.55 -0.62 -15.88
CA TRP A 350 -6.45 0.25 -15.14
C TRP A 350 -6.63 1.55 -15.92
N ARG A 351 -7.83 2.13 -15.87
CA ARG A 351 -7.99 3.57 -16.10
C ARG A 351 -7.93 4.25 -14.75
N GLN A 352 -7.08 5.26 -14.65
CA GLN A 352 -6.89 6.03 -13.44
C GLN A 352 -7.44 7.45 -13.61
N THR A 353 -8.12 7.95 -12.59
CA THR A 353 -8.40 9.38 -12.40
C THR A 353 -7.98 9.77 -10.99
N GLN A 354 -7.49 11.00 -10.82
CA GLN A 354 -7.09 11.50 -9.51
C GLN A 354 -7.56 12.94 -9.28
N PHE A 355 -7.85 13.28 -8.02
CA PHE A 355 -8.28 14.61 -7.63
C PHE A 355 -7.65 15.02 -6.31
N ASP A 356 -7.15 16.24 -6.26
CA ASP A 356 -6.77 16.88 -5.01
C ASP A 356 -8.01 17.34 -4.25
N GLY A 357 -7.94 17.24 -2.92
CA GLY A 357 -9.00 17.69 -2.02
C GLY A 357 -8.45 18.13 -0.68
N ALA A 358 -9.28 18.84 0.08
CA ALA A 358 -8.94 19.25 1.44
C ALA A 358 -10.17 19.27 2.34
N TRP A 359 -9.98 18.85 3.59
CA TRP A 359 -10.90 19.14 4.68
C TRP A 359 -10.51 20.49 5.28
N ILE A 360 -11.39 21.48 5.15
CA ILE A 360 -11.20 22.85 5.62
C ILE A 360 -12.20 23.10 6.74
N LYS A 361 -11.70 23.54 7.89
CA LYS A 361 -12.53 23.81 9.07
C LYS A 361 -13.66 24.79 8.76
N GLY A 362 -14.88 24.44 9.19
CA GLY A 362 -16.07 25.25 8.95
C GLY A 362 -16.59 25.26 7.50
N GLN A 363 -15.94 24.58 6.56
CA GLN A 363 -16.36 24.50 5.15
C GLN A 363 -16.56 23.03 4.74
N THR A 364 -15.46 22.31 4.52
CA THR A 364 -15.46 20.94 3.98
C THR A 364 -15.07 19.88 5.00
N ALA A 365 -14.72 20.24 6.24
CA ALA A 365 -14.40 19.31 7.32
C ALA A 365 -15.67 18.81 8.06
N GLY A 366 -16.51 18.05 7.35
CA GLY A 366 -17.85 17.67 7.81
C GLY A 366 -17.89 16.59 8.89
N GLY A 367 -16.83 15.80 9.04
CA GLY A 367 -16.75 14.65 9.93
C GLY A 367 -17.63 13.47 9.47
N CYS A 368 -17.80 12.45 10.31
CA CYS A 368 -18.48 11.18 9.94
C CYS A 368 -20.02 11.22 9.90
N GLY A 369 -20.64 12.36 10.21
CA GLY A 369 -22.09 12.53 10.20
C GLY A 369 -22.82 12.19 11.49
N GLN A 370 -22.10 11.75 12.54
CA GLN A 370 -22.70 11.55 13.85
C GLN A 370 -22.51 12.80 14.74
N PRO A 371 -23.57 13.28 15.43
CA PRO A 371 -24.99 12.91 15.34
C PRO A 371 -25.77 13.71 14.28
N ARG A 372 -25.11 14.59 13.49
CA ARG A 372 -25.77 15.47 12.50
C ARG A 372 -25.37 15.07 11.08
N VAL A 373 -26.25 14.29 10.44
CA VAL A 373 -26.06 13.75 9.08
C VAL A 373 -25.83 14.86 8.05
N GLU A 374 -26.46 16.02 8.19
CA GLU A 374 -26.30 17.15 7.25
C GLU A 374 -24.84 17.62 7.12
N LYS A 375 -24.10 17.70 8.22
CA LYS A 375 -22.71 18.17 8.20
C LYS A 375 -21.80 17.18 7.46
N PHE A 376 -22.14 15.88 7.42
CA PHE A 376 -21.39 14.91 6.62
C PHE A 376 -21.36 15.29 5.13
N PHE A 377 -22.46 15.79 4.59
CA PHE A 377 -22.55 16.10 3.16
C PHE A 377 -21.85 17.42 2.79
N THR A 378 -21.31 18.15 3.77
CA THR A 378 -20.38 19.26 3.50
C THR A 378 -18.97 18.78 3.18
N ASN A 379 -18.62 17.52 3.48
CA ASN A 379 -17.38 16.92 3.00
C ASN A 379 -17.27 16.98 1.46
N PRO A 380 -16.05 16.91 0.90
CA PRO A 380 -15.87 16.88 -0.54
C PRO A 380 -16.59 15.72 -1.21
N GLN A 381 -17.14 15.96 -2.39
CA GLN A 381 -17.90 14.97 -3.16
C GLN A 381 -17.27 14.80 -4.54
N TYR A 382 -17.15 13.54 -4.98
CA TYR A 382 -16.57 13.19 -6.27
C TYR A 382 -17.57 12.34 -7.04
N LEU A 383 -18.01 12.84 -8.19
CA LEU A 383 -18.91 12.11 -9.07
C LEU A 383 -18.15 11.02 -9.82
N ILE A 384 -18.69 9.82 -9.85
CA ILE A 384 -18.19 8.66 -10.59
C ILE A 384 -19.32 8.17 -11.49
N THR A 385 -19.09 8.19 -12.80
CA THR A 385 -20.04 7.70 -13.80
C THR A 385 -19.51 6.43 -14.43
N ILE A 386 -20.23 5.32 -14.25
CA ILE A 386 -19.90 4.01 -14.80
C ILE A 386 -20.83 3.71 -15.97
N THR A 387 -20.27 3.47 -17.15
CA THR A 387 -21.03 3.29 -18.40
C THR A 387 -21.02 1.85 -18.92
N LYS A 388 -20.07 1.04 -18.48
CA LYS A 388 -19.84 -0.33 -18.96
C LYS A 388 -19.49 -1.25 -17.79
N THR A 389 -19.60 -2.55 -18.03
CA THR A 389 -19.26 -3.61 -17.08
C THR A 389 -17.85 -4.13 -17.37
N ASP A 390 -17.27 -4.88 -16.43
CA ASP A 390 -16.01 -5.59 -16.61
C ASP A 390 -16.12 -6.55 -17.80
N ILE A 391 -15.00 -6.75 -18.52
CA ILE A 391 -14.99 -7.57 -19.73
C ILE A 391 -15.06 -9.06 -19.36
N GLU A 392 -14.36 -9.45 -18.31
CA GLU A 392 -14.22 -10.85 -17.90
C GLU A 392 -15.16 -11.26 -16.75
N GLY A 393 -15.91 -10.33 -16.17
CA GLY A 393 -16.71 -10.56 -14.96
C GLY A 393 -17.98 -11.38 -15.17
N GLY A 394 -18.66 -11.24 -16.31
CA GLY A 394 -19.89 -11.97 -16.65
C GLY A 394 -21.10 -11.73 -15.72
N ASP A 395 -20.94 -10.95 -14.65
CA ASP A 395 -21.96 -10.66 -13.62
C ASP A 395 -22.71 -9.34 -13.83
N GLY A 396 -22.36 -8.61 -14.89
CA GLY A 396 -22.97 -7.32 -15.22
C GLY A 396 -22.53 -6.17 -14.30
N LEU A 397 -21.42 -6.33 -13.58
CA LEU A 397 -20.86 -5.31 -12.69
C LEU A 397 -19.54 -4.75 -13.24
N CYS A 398 -19.16 -3.58 -12.73
CA CYS A 398 -17.87 -2.94 -12.94
C CYS A 398 -17.07 -2.92 -11.64
N THR A 399 -15.80 -3.26 -11.73
CA THR A 399 -14.82 -3.12 -10.67
C THR A 399 -14.30 -1.69 -10.61
N VAL A 400 -14.50 -1.06 -9.46
CA VAL A 400 -14.00 0.27 -9.14
C VAL A 400 -13.20 0.20 -7.85
N ILE A 401 -11.93 0.60 -7.88
CA ILE A 401 -11.09 0.70 -6.70
C ILE A 401 -10.86 2.18 -6.43
N CYS A 402 -11.34 2.66 -5.28
CA CYS A 402 -11.16 4.04 -4.85
C CYS A 402 -10.21 4.10 -3.66
N ALA A 403 -9.35 5.11 -3.63
CA ALA A 403 -8.43 5.35 -2.54
C ALA A 403 -8.42 6.83 -2.11
N CYS A 404 -8.23 7.07 -0.81
CA CYS A 404 -8.07 8.39 -0.22
C CYS A 404 -6.76 8.44 0.55
N LEU A 405 -5.78 9.17 -0.02
CA LEU A 405 -4.43 9.32 0.50
C LEU A 405 -4.27 10.66 1.22
N GLN A 406 -3.97 10.66 2.51
CA GLN A 406 -3.64 11.86 3.28
C GLN A 406 -2.26 12.37 2.90
N LYS A 407 -2.16 13.68 2.63
CA LYS A 407 -0.90 14.33 2.26
C LYS A 407 -0.11 14.81 3.48
N TYR A 408 1.20 14.93 3.30
CA TYR A 408 2.13 15.59 4.23
C TYR A 408 2.15 15.06 5.67
N THR A 409 1.63 13.86 5.95
CA THR A 409 1.59 13.31 7.31
C THR A 409 3.00 13.12 7.89
N ARG A 410 3.99 12.69 7.09
CA ARG A 410 5.40 12.60 7.49
C ARG A 410 5.98 13.95 7.91
N GLN A 411 5.70 15.00 7.16
CA GLN A 411 6.13 16.37 7.49
C GLN A 411 5.48 16.84 8.80
N LYS A 412 4.18 16.57 8.99
CA LYS A 412 3.44 16.90 10.22
C LYS A 412 4.03 16.16 11.44
N ARG A 413 4.43 14.88 11.31
CA ARG A 413 5.14 14.13 12.38
C ARG A 413 6.44 14.83 12.77
N GLN A 414 7.28 15.19 11.79
CA GLN A 414 8.54 15.88 12.06
C GLN A 414 8.32 17.25 12.75
N GLN A 415 7.36 18.05 12.27
CA GLN A 415 7.11 19.40 12.79
C GLN A 415 6.52 19.40 14.21
N THR A 416 5.72 18.39 14.55
CA THR A 416 4.99 18.34 15.83
C THR A 416 5.62 17.36 16.83
N GLY A 417 6.53 16.50 16.39
CA GLY A 417 7.15 15.45 17.21
C GLY A 417 6.20 14.30 17.58
N VAL A 418 5.03 14.22 16.96
CA VAL A 418 4.07 13.13 17.20
C VAL A 418 4.45 11.90 16.39
N GLN A 419 4.29 10.70 16.97
CA GLN A 419 4.54 9.44 16.28
C GLN A 419 3.50 9.14 15.18
N GLN A 420 2.28 9.68 15.31
CA GLN A 420 1.20 9.47 14.35
C GLN A 420 0.49 10.79 14.04
N ALA A 421 0.36 11.10 12.75
CA ALA A 421 -0.17 12.37 12.26
C ALA A 421 -1.38 12.21 11.33
N GLU A 422 -1.67 10.97 10.92
CA GLU A 422 -2.83 10.54 10.15
C GLU A 422 -4.11 10.75 10.94
N GLU A 423 -5.10 11.37 10.30
CA GLU A 423 -6.45 11.40 10.84
C GLU A 423 -7.15 10.07 10.58
N TYR A 424 -8.16 9.76 11.37
CA TYR A 424 -9.04 8.63 11.11
C TYR A 424 -9.96 8.97 9.95
N ILE A 425 -9.80 8.30 8.81
CA ILE A 425 -10.51 8.61 7.56
C ILE A 425 -11.32 7.43 7.05
N ASN A 426 -12.32 7.71 6.21
CA ASN A 426 -13.16 6.74 5.53
C ASN A 426 -13.65 7.28 4.18
N LEU A 427 -13.93 6.38 3.25
CA LEU A 427 -14.59 6.65 1.98
C LEU A 427 -15.97 6.00 1.95
N ARG A 428 -17.00 6.80 1.67
CA ARG A 428 -18.37 6.30 1.45
C ARG A 428 -18.79 6.46 0.00
N LEU A 429 -19.41 5.42 -0.56
CA LEU A 429 -19.96 5.41 -1.90
C LEU A 429 -21.50 5.45 -1.84
N TYR A 430 -22.08 6.39 -2.57
CA TYR A 430 -23.52 6.54 -2.74
C TYR A 430 -23.88 6.41 -4.21
N LYS A 431 -25.01 5.79 -4.52
CA LYS A 431 -25.62 5.84 -5.85
C LYS A 431 -26.54 7.07 -5.89
N ILE A 432 -26.48 7.84 -6.97
CA ILE A 432 -27.47 8.88 -7.23
C ILE A 432 -28.76 8.20 -7.68
N LYS A 433 -29.88 8.56 -7.05
CA LYS A 433 -31.19 7.97 -7.38
C LYS A 433 -31.53 8.23 -8.85
N ASP A 434 -32.09 7.22 -9.51
CA ASP A 434 -32.43 7.28 -10.94
C ASP A 434 -33.46 8.37 -11.28
N SER A 435 -34.16 8.92 -10.28
CA SER A 435 -35.09 10.05 -10.43
C SER A 435 -34.42 11.43 -10.55
N ILE A 436 -33.12 11.52 -10.28
CA ILE A 436 -32.37 12.78 -10.33
C ILE A 436 -31.91 13.01 -11.78
N ASP A 437 -32.19 14.22 -12.30
CA ASP A 437 -31.78 14.61 -13.64
C ASP A 437 -30.27 14.90 -13.68
N MET A 438 -29.55 14.08 -14.45
CA MET A 438 -28.10 14.19 -14.63
C MET A 438 -27.69 15.16 -15.74
N SER A 439 -28.63 15.84 -16.39
CA SER A 439 -28.34 16.81 -17.46
C SER A 439 -27.75 18.14 -16.94
N GLN A 440 -27.97 18.47 -15.66
CA GLN A 440 -27.51 19.72 -15.03
C GLN A 440 -26.25 19.55 -14.17
N VAL A 441 -25.53 18.45 -14.35
CA VAL A 441 -24.41 18.07 -13.49
C VAL A 441 -23.17 18.86 -13.89
N GLY A 442 -22.64 19.61 -12.93
CA GLY A 442 -21.48 20.47 -13.15
C GLY A 442 -20.74 20.75 -11.84
N GLU A 443 -19.63 21.48 -11.96
CA GLU A 443 -18.83 21.96 -10.84
C GLU A 443 -19.70 22.79 -9.88
N GLY A 444 -19.67 22.47 -8.58
CA GLY A 444 -20.39 23.19 -7.52
C GLY A 444 -21.73 22.60 -7.06
N HIS A 445 -22.31 21.63 -7.78
CA HIS A 445 -23.57 21.02 -7.35
C HIS A 445 -23.35 19.88 -6.34
N LYS A 446 -23.71 20.10 -5.06
CA LYS A 446 -23.65 19.05 -4.02
C LYS A 446 -24.93 18.24 -3.93
N TYR A 447 -24.76 16.94 -3.72
CA TYR A 447 -25.85 15.99 -3.47
C TYR A 447 -26.03 15.73 -1.99
N TYR A 448 -27.28 15.53 -1.57
CA TYR A 448 -27.66 15.36 -0.18
C TYR A 448 -28.41 14.03 0.02
N PRO A 449 -28.71 13.61 1.27
CA PRO A 449 -29.36 12.32 1.53
C PRO A 449 -30.62 12.03 0.70
N LYS A 450 -31.39 13.08 0.37
CA LYS A 450 -32.61 12.97 -0.44
C LYS A 450 -32.32 12.48 -1.87
N ASP A 451 -31.14 12.75 -2.41
CA ASP A 451 -30.73 12.45 -3.78
C ASP A 451 -29.97 11.12 -3.89
N LEU A 452 -29.56 10.56 -2.75
CA LEU A 452 -28.55 9.51 -2.66
C LEU A 452 -29.05 8.23 -1.99
N GLU A 453 -28.47 7.09 -2.39
CA GLU A 453 -28.67 5.77 -1.79
C GLU A 453 -27.31 5.17 -1.41
N ARG A 454 -27.08 4.92 -0.11
CA ARG A 454 -25.79 4.39 0.39
C ARG A 454 -25.52 3.01 -0.22
N GLN A 455 -24.39 2.88 -0.91
CA GLN A 455 -23.97 1.62 -1.51
C GLN A 455 -23.05 0.87 -0.57
N ASP A 456 -21.90 1.45 -0.23
CA ASP A 456 -20.89 0.80 0.58
C ASP A 456 -19.87 1.81 1.13
N ASP A 457 -18.90 1.33 1.91
CA ASP A 457 -17.79 2.14 2.40
C ASP A 457 -16.51 1.32 2.64
N THR A 458 -15.46 1.98 3.10
CA THR A 458 -14.18 1.34 3.46
C THR A 458 -14.16 0.69 4.85
N GLY A 459 -15.32 0.52 5.49
CA GLY A 459 -15.47 -0.06 6.83
C GLY A 459 -15.30 0.96 7.96
N ALA A 460 -14.50 0.62 8.97
CA ALA A 460 -14.24 1.53 10.09
C ALA A 460 -13.45 2.77 9.64
N TYR A 461 -13.53 3.85 10.42
CA TYR A 461 -12.59 4.95 10.28
C TYR A 461 -11.22 4.51 10.83
N ILE A 462 -10.18 4.60 9.99
CA ILE A 462 -8.84 4.11 10.34
C ILE A 462 -7.82 5.23 10.08
N ASN A 463 -6.86 5.36 10.98
CA ASN A 463 -5.74 6.30 10.90
C ASN A 463 -4.58 5.76 10.05
N LYS A 464 -4.88 5.40 8.80
CA LYS A 464 -3.89 5.03 7.79
C LYS A 464 -3.58 6.22 6.88
N ARG A 465 -2.37 6.25 6.30
CA ARG A 465 -2.01 7.24 5.28
C ARG A 465 -2.95 7.14 4.09
N GLU A 466 -3.32 5.92 3.68
CA GLU A 466 -4.33 5.67 2.65
C GLU A 466 -5.39 4.67 3.12
N VAL A 467 -6.66 4.93 2.79
CA VAL A 467 -7.74 3.95 2.86
C VAL A 467 -8.23 3.62 1.45
N VAL A 468 -8.49 2.34 1.20
CA VAL A 468 -8.83 1.81 -0.13
C VAL A 468 -10.12 1.00 -0.04
N GLY A 469 -11.01 1.19 -1.01
CA GLY A 469 -12.27 0.46 -1.15
C GLY A 469 -12.40 -0.12 -2.56
N ARG A 470 -12.68 -1.41 -2.64
CA ARG A 470 -13.05 -2.10 -3.88
C ARG A 470 -14.56 -2.29 -3.93
N PHE A 471 -15.16 -1.77 -5.00
CA PHE A 471 -16.60 -1.84 -5.22
C PHE A 471 -16.89 -2.59 -6.52
N ARG A 472 -17.87 -3.50 -6.47
CA ARG A 472 -18.48 -4.11 -7.66
C ARG A 472 -19.86 -3.51 -7.87
N ILE A 473 -19.99 -2.58 -8.80
CA ILE A 473 -21.20 -1.76 -8.97
C ILE A 473 -21.75 -1.83 -10.39
N LYS A 474 -23.06 -1.64 -10.53
CA LYS A 474 -23.71 -1.59 -11.85
C LYS A 474 -23.37 -0.28 -12.57
N PRO A 475 -23.50 -0.21 -13.90
CA PRO A 475 -23.53 1.06 -14.61
C PRO A 475 -24.53 2.04 -13.99
N GLY A 476 -24.13 3.31 -13.87
CA GLY A 476 -24.88 4.35 -13.17
C GLY A 476 -23.98 5.48 -12.67
N HIS A 477 -24.56 6.39 -11.89
CA HIS A 477 -23.86 7.53 -11.32
C HIS A 477 -23.76 7.42 -9.81
N TYR A 478 -22.58 7.75 -9.29
CA TYR A 478 -22.23 7.55 -7.89
C TYR A 478 -21.50 8.77 -7.35
N ILE A 479 -21.63 9.01 -6.05
CA ILE A 479 -20.87 10.02 -5.31
C ILE A 479 -19.97 9.31 -4.31
N LEU A 480 -18.67 9.61 -4.39
CA LEU A 480 -17.68 9.20 -3.41
C LEU A 480 -17.41 10.37 -2.46
N ILE A 481 -17.51 10.12 -1.16
CA ILE A 481 -17.32 11.13 -0.11
C ILE A 481 -16.20 10.69 0.84
N PRO A 482 -14.99 11.27 0.74
CA PRO A 482 -13.98 11.17 1.78
C PRO A 482 -14.31 12.01 2.99
N SER A 483 -14.10 11.47 4.18
CA SER A 483 -14.33 12.20 5.43
C SER A 483 -13.34 11.77 6.50
N THR A 484 -13.06 12.69 7.41
CA THR A 484 -12.47 12.40 8.71
C THR A 484 -13.54 11.91 9.69
N TYR A 485 -13.11 11.24 10.76
CA TYR A 485 -14.02 10.82 11.82
C TYR A 485 -14.56 12.03 12.59
N GLU A 486 -13.64 12.85 13.12
CA GLU A 486 -13.98 14.05 13.87
C GLU A 486 -14.27 15.23 12.92
N GLN A 487 -15.23 16.06 13.31
CA GLN A 487 -15.55 17.29 12.59
C GLN A 487 -14.42 18.30 12.71
N ASP A 488 -14.33 19.22 11.74
CA ASP A 488 -13.39 20.36 11.78
C ASP A 488 -11.91 19.96 11.85
N LYS A 489 -11.59 18.69 11.52
CA LYS A 489 -10.24 18.22 11.25
C LYS A 489 -9.79 18.69 9.88
N GLU A 490 -8.62 19.31 9.87
CA GLU A 490 -8.03 19.86 8.66
C GLU A 490 -7.00 18.90 8.08
N GLY A 491 -6.95 18.81 6.77
CA GLY A 491 -5.97 18.00 6.07
C GLY A 491 -6.17 18.01 4.57
N GLU A 492 -5.09 17.90 3.84
CA GLU A 492 -5.10 17.71 2.39
C GLU A 492 -5.06 16.23 2.06
N PHE A 493 -5.72 15.84 0.99
CA PHE A 493 -5.77 14.46 0.52
C PHE A 493 -5.78 14.39 -1.01
N LEU A 494 -5.53 13.18 -1.51
CA LEU A 494 -5.65 12.82 -2.92
C LEU A 494 -6.65 11.66 -3.05
N ILE A 495 -7.67 11.85 -3.89
CA ILE A 495 -8.56 10.77 -4.32
C ILE A 495 -7.99 10.13 -5.57
N ARG A 496 -7.97 8.80 -5.60
CA ARG A 496 -7.56 8.00 -6.75
C ARG A 496 -8.64 6.98 -7.06
N ILE A 497 -9.02 6.87 -8.33
CA ILE A 497 -10.10 5.99 -8.78
C ILE A 497 -9.58 5.17 -9.95
N PHE A 498 -9.58 3.86 -9.78
CA PHE A 498 -9.14 2.87 -10.76
C PHE A 498 -10.37 2.10 -11.25
N THR A 499 -10.56 2.07 -12.56
CA THR A 499 -11.62 1.27 -13.21
C THR A 499 -11.03 0.34 -14.26
N GLU A 500 -11.60 -0.85 -14.45
CA GLU A 500 -11.11 -1.80 -15.46
C GLU A 500 -11.14 -1.18 -16.87
N GLY A 501 -10.17 -1.50 -17.74
CA GLY A 501 -9.98 -0.88 -19.07
C GLY A 501 -11.20 -0.90 -20.01
N GLY A 502 -12.16 -1.80 -19.78
CA GLY A 502 -13.45 -1.87 -20.47
C GLY A 502 -14.48 -0.84 -20.00
N SER A 503 -14.35 -0.31 -18.78
CA SER A 503 -15.19 0.75 -18.22
C SER A 503 -14.64 2.13 -18.58
N THR A 504 -15.43 2.98 -19.23
CA THR A 504 -15.01 4.35 -19.57
C THR A 504 -15.32 5.32 -18.45
N GLY A 505 -15.13 4.87 -17.19
CA GLY A 505 -15.50 5.61 -15.99
C GLY A 505 -15.10 7.08 -16.09
N GLN A 506 -16.07 8.00 -16.05
CA GLN A 506 -15.80 9.43 -15.98
C GLN A 506 -15.96 9.88 -14.55
N SER A 507 -14.93 10.51 -14.00
CA SER A 507 -15.00 11.09 -12.67
C SER A 507 -14.89 12.61 -12.75
N LEU A 508 -15.63 13.33 -11.92
CA LEU A 508 -15.59 14.78 -11.82
C LEU A 508 -15.47 15.19 -10.36
N ASN A 509 -14.54 16.10 -10.07
CA ASN A 509 -14.55 16.82 -8.82
C ASN A 509 -15.66 17.88 -8.90
N ILE A 510 -16.64 17.80 -8.02
CA ILE A 510 -17.76 18.76 -8.00
C ILE A 510 -17.53 19.89 -6.99
N GLU A 511 -16.31 20.05 -6.46
CA GLU A 511 -15.92 21.15 -5.58
C GLU A 511 -15.24 22.33 -6.32
N GLN A 512 -15.84 23.53 -6.28
CA GLN A 512 -15.24 24.88 -6.33
C GLN A 512 -16.29 25.94 -5.89
N PRO A 513 -15.90 27.17 -5.44
CA PRO A 513 -16.41 27.81 -4.21
C PRO A 513 -17.89 28.18 -4.25
N ASP A 514 -18.67 27.61 -3.33
CA ASP A 514 -19.82 28.34 -2.79
C ASP A 514 -19.27 29.29 -1.72
N THR A 515 -19.10 30.56 -2.10
CA THR A 515 -18.81 31.65 -1.17
C THR A 515 -20.01 31.87 -0.27
N GLY A 516 -20.17 31.02 0.73
CA GLY A 516 -21.07 31.29 1.82
C GLY A 516 -21.50 30.04 2.57
N PRO A 517 -21.70 30.13 3.90
CA PRO A 517 -22.58 29.17 4.55
C PRO A 517 -23.93 29.22 3.81
N PRO A 518 -24.67 28.09 3.74
CA PRO A 518 -26.05 28.15 3.28
C PRO A 518 -26.74 29.24 4.10
N THR A 519 -27.27 30.26 3.40
CA THR A 519 -28.19 31.21 4.02
C THR A 519 -29.18 30.37 4.81
N PRO A 520 -29.46 30.67 6.09
CA PRO A 520 -30.39 29.88 6.87
C PRO A 520 -31.79 30.06 6.28
N THR A 521 -32.09 29.31 5.22
CA THR A 521 -33.45 29.08 4.79
C THR A 521 -34.07 28.30 5.92
N THR A 522 -35.02 28.95 6.58
CA THR A 522 -35.86 28.52 7.70
C THR A 522 -36.74 27.32 7.37
N ARG A 523 -36.20 26.29 6.71
CA ARG A 523 -36.81 24.99 6.60
C ARG A 523 -36.07 24.03 7.50
N ASN A 524 -36.69 23.75 8.64
CA ASN A 524 -36.46 22.55 9.45
C ASN A 524 -36.82 21.29 8.64
N GLU A 525 -36.21 21.06 7.48
CA GLU A 525 -36.24 19.76 6.83
C GLU A 525 -35.25 18.87 7.57
N LYS A 526 -35.70 18.27 8.69
CA LYS A 526 -34.96 17.20 9.33
C LYS A 526 -34.83 16.05 8.33
N TYR A 527 -33.63 15.83 7.82
CA TYR A 527 -33.35 14.65 7.01
C TYR A 527 -33.24 13.44 7.95
N GLU A 528 -34.29 12.63 8.03
CA GLU A 528 -34.20 11.30 8.66
C GLU A 528 -33.47 10.36 7.70
N PHE A 529 -32.21 10.06 8.01
CA PHE A 529 -31.42 9.10 7.28
C PHE A 529 -31.70 7.70 7.83
N ASN A 530 -32.27 6.84 7.00
CA ASN A 530 -32.60 5.47 7.36
C ASN A 530 -32.08 4.55 6.23
N ASP A 531 -30.81 4.18 6.30
CA ASP A 531 -30.10 3.48 5.22
C ASP A 531 -30.18 1.96 5.29
N GLY A 532 -30.89 1.41 6.28
CA GLY A 532 -31.04 -0.03 6.47
C GLY A 532 -29.74 -0.78 6.77
N LYS A 533 -28.59 -0.09 6.93
CA LYS A 533 -27.27 -0.69 7.18
C LYS A 533 -26.74 -0.46 8.60
N GLY A 534 -27.53 0.17 9.46
CA GLY A 534 -27.26 0.33 10.90
C GLY A 534 -26.40 1.57 11.22
N GLU A 535 -26.39 1.98 12.49
CA GLU A 535 -25.51 3.06 12.97
C GLU A 535 -24.05 2.65 12.83
N ASP A 536 -23.18 3.56 12.35
CA ASP A 536 -21.74 3.28 12.31
C ASP A 536 -21.26 2.95 13.72
N GLN A 537 -20.66 1.78 13.90
CA GLN A 537 -20.18 1.35 15.21
C GLN A 537 -18.93 2.16 15.59
N SER A 538 -19.07 3.06 16.56
CA SER A 538 -17.94 3.76 17.17
C SER A 538 -17.16 2.82 18.09
N PHE A 539 -15.83 2.89 18.05
CA PHE A 539 -14.98 2.25 19.05
C PHE A 539 -13.80 3.14 19.41
N SER A 540 -13.74 3.59 20.67
CA SER A 540 -12.57 4.28 21.20
C SER A 540 -11.53 3.25 21.61
N VAL A 541 -10.35 3.30 20.99
CA VAL A 541 -9.18 2.46 21.35
C VAL A 541 -8.85 2.59 22.83
N MET A 542 -9.04 3.79 23.41
CA MET A 542 -8.82 4.02 24.85
C MET A 542 -9.86 3.33 25.73
N GLN A 543 -11.14 3.38 25.35
CA GLN A 543 -12.19 2.67 26.09
C GLN A 543 -12.04 1.13 26.02
N TRP A 544 -11.40 0.62 24.97
CA TRP A 544 -11.03 -0.79 24.87
C TRP A 544 -9.80 -1.13 25.69
N TYR A 545 -8.74 -0.32 25.59
CA TYR A 545 -7.52 -0.48 26.38
C TYR A 545 -7.84 -0.53 27.88
N GLU A 546 -8.71 0.37 28.37
CA GLU A 546 -9.16 0.41 29.76
C GLU A 546 -9.98 -0.81 30.19
N LYS A 547 -10.64 -1.49 29.24
CA LYS A 547 -11.41 -2.72 29.48
C LYS A 547 -10.57 -4.00 29.46
N LEU A 548 -9.28 -3.92 29.09
CA LEU A 548 -8.40 -5.08 29.09
C LEU A 548 -7.97 -5.46 30.52
N PRO A 549 -7.83 -6.77 30.81
CA PRO A 549 -7.15 -7.25 32.01
C PRO A 549 -5.77 -6.61 32.17
N GLU A 550 -5.36 -6.35 33.41
CA GLU A 550 -4.11 -5.63 33.71
C GLU A 550 -2.86 -6.32 33.13
N SER A 551 -2.86 -7.65 33.06
CA SER A 551 -1.80 -8.44 32.41
C SER A 551 -1.66 -8.17 30.92
N GLN A 552 -2.76 -7.94 30.21
CA GLN A 552 -2.77 -7.59 28.79
C GLN A 552 -2.37 -6.13 28.58
N ARG A 553 -2.83 -5.20 29.44
CA ARG A 553 -2.38 -3.80 29.44
C ARG A 553 -0.87 -3.67 29.67
N ASN A 554 -0.30 -4.53 30.51
CA ASN A 554 1.14 -4.56 30.77
C ASN A 554 1.94 -5.15 29.61
N LEU A 555 1.43 -6.15 28.88
CA LEU A 555 2.05 -6.63 27.64
C LEU A 555 2.10 -5.52 26.57
N LEU A 556 1.04 -4.72 26.48
CA LEU A 556 0.92 -3.58 25.57
C LEU A 556 1.80 -2.37 25.94
N LYS A 557 2.29 -2.30 27.19
CA LYS A 557 3.23 -1.25 27.65
C LYS A 557 4.68 -1.52 27.24
N TYR A 558 5.06 -2.78 27.02
CA TYR A 558 6.44 -3.17 26.74
C TYR A 558 6.68 -3.55 25.27
N GLY A 559 5.64 -3.88 24.51
CA GLY A 559 5.69 -3.93 23.04
C GLY A 559 5.25 -2.60 22.48
N GLY A 560 6.17 -1.84 21.87
CA GLY A 560 5.85 -0.59 21.19
C GLY A 560 4.62 -0.73 20.27
N ILE A 561 3.87 0.36 20.14
CA ILE A 561 2.55 0.47 19.50
C ILE A 561 2.45 -0.21 18.10
N ALA A 562 3.58 -0.41 17.41
CA ALA A 562 3.66 -1.09 16.12
C ALA A 562 3.31 -2.60 16.16
N THR A 563 3.68 -3.35 17.20
CA THR A 563 3.41 -4.81 17.26
C THR A 563 1.96 -5.13 17.64
N VAL A 564 1.25 -4.14 18.18
CA VAL A 564 -0.09 -4.27 18.74
C VAL A 564 -1.18 -4.10 17.66
N GLY A 565 -0.89 -3.42 16.55
CA GLY A 565 -1.85 -3.20 15.46
C GLY A 565 -2.44 -4.49 14.88
N VAL A 566 -1.66 -5.57 14.83
CA VAL A 566 -2.09 -6.89 14.34
C VAL A 566 -2.96 -7.62 15.38
N GLY A 567 -2.63 -7.51 16.67
CA GLY A 567 -3.40 -8.13 17.77
C GLY A 567 -4.75 -7.46 18.02
N VAL A 568 -4.80 -6.13 17.91
CA VAL A 568 -6.02 -5.32 18.07
C VAL A 568 -7.05 -5.67 17.00
N LEU A 569 -6.64 -5.82 15.74
CA LEU A 569 -7.53 -6.21 14.63
C LEU A 569 -8.13 -7.62 14.82
N CYS A 570 -7.35 -8.58 15.31
CA CYS A 570 -7.82 -9.94 15.61
C CYS A 570 -8.88 -9.98 16.73
N CYS A 571 -8.73 -9.14 17.77
CA CYS A 571 -9.72 -9.05 18.86
C CYS A 571 -10.99 -8.27 18.47
N LEU A 572 -10.88 -7.27 17.59
CA LEU A 572 -12.01 -6.49 17.08
C LEU A 572 -13.00 -7.33 16.25
N GLY A 573 -12.49 -8.26 15.43
CA GLY A 573 -13.33 -9.21 14.69
C GLY A 573 -14.15 -10.16 15.57
N PHE A 574 -13.67 -10.45 16.78
CA PHE A 574 -14.36 -11.32 17.74
C PHE A 574 -15.53 -10.62 18.46
N PHE A 575 -15.43 -9.32 18.73
CA PHE A 575 -16.48 -8.57 19.44
C PHE A 575 -17.59 -8.04 18.51
N SER A 576 -17.28 -7.65 17.27
CA SER A 576 -18.29 -7.25 16.27
C SER A 576 -19.31 -8.38 16.02
N ARG A 577 -18.87 -9.65 16.01
CA ARG A 577 -19.75 -10.81 15.81
C ARG A 577 -20.68 -11.12 16.99
N LYS A 578 -20.34 -10.74 18.24
CA LYS A 578 -21.19 -11.04 19.41
C LYS A 578 -22.37 -10.07 19.57
N TYR A 579 -22.34 -8.89 18.93
CA TYR A 579 -23.40 -7.88 19.06
C TYR A 579 -24.27 -7.68 17.80
N CYS A 580 -23.91 -8.24 16.64
CA CYS A 580 -24.68 -8.09 15.40
C CYS A 580 -25.83 -9.10 15.16
N CYS A 581 -26.21 -9.92 16.13
CA CYS A 581 -27.36 -10.84 15.96
C CYS A 581 -28.16 -11.04 17.27
N LYS A 582 -28.96 -10.05 17.67
CA LYS A 582 -30.18 -10.31 18.44
C LYS A 582 -31.30 -9.38 17.97
N LYS A 583 -32.06 -9.88 16.99
CA LYS A 583 -33.41 -9.41 16.66
C LYS A 583 -34.29 -9.64 17.90
N LYS A 584 -34.55 -8.59 18.70
CA LYS A 584 -35.50 -8.67 19.82
C LYS A 584 -36.92 -8.60 19.25
N ASN A 585 -37.49 -9.78 18.95
CA ASN A 585 -38.94 -9.93 18.98
C ASN A 585 -39.37 -9.93 20.45
N SER A 586 -39.98 -8.84 20.90
CA SER A 586 -40.65 -8.78 22.19
C SER A 586 -41.98 -9.50 22.11
N ASN A 587 -42.06 -10.72 22.66
CA ASN A 587 -43.31 -11.24 23.21
C ASN A 587 -43.02 -12.20 24.38
N ARG A 588 -43.35 -11.69 25.58
CA ARG A 588 -43.91 -12.35 26.77
C ARG A 588 -43.59 -13.85 27.04
N ASN A 589 -42.85 -14.11 28.13
CA ASN A 589 -43.32 -14.74 29.38
C ASN A 589 -42.22 -15.54 30.12
N ASN A 590 -42.03 -15.18 31.40
CA ASN A 590 -41.73 -16.00 32.59
C ASN A 590 -40.95 -17.33 32.46
N GLN A 591 -39.71 -17.37 32.98
CA GLN A 591 -39.26 -18.01 34.24
C GLN A 591 -37.77 -18.42 34.17
N PRO A 592 -37.04 -18.47 35.30
CA PRO A 592 -35.60 -18.73 35.34
C PRO A 592 -35.29 -20.21 35.64
N VAL A 593 -34.31 -20.82 34.96
CA VAL A 593 -33.65 -22.05 35.43
C VAL A 593 -32.15 -22.03 35.08
N LEU A 594 -31.38 -22.46 36.07
CA LEU A 594 -29.94 -22.60 36.26
C LEU A 594 -29.23 -23.67 35.38
N GLU A 595 -27.89 -23.54 35.32
CA GLU A 595 -26.84 -24.58 35.15
C GLU A 595 -26.83 -25.40 33.84
N TYR A 596 -25.73 -25.61 33.10
CA TYR A 596 -24.28 -25.66 33.36
C TYR A 596 -23.47 -24.89 32.30
#